data_AF-A5Z6G3-F1
#
_entry.id   AF-A5Z6G3-F1
#
_cell.length_a   1.000
_cell.length_b   1.000
_cell.length_c   1.000
_cell.angle_alpha   90.00
_cell.angle_beta   90.00
_cell.angle_gamma   90.00
#
_symmetry.space_group_name_H-M   'P 1'
#
loop_
_entity.id
_entity.type
_entity.pdbx_description
1 polymer ?
#
loop_
_entity_poly.entity_id
_entity_poly.type
_entity_poly.pdbx_seq_one_letter_code
_entity_poly.pdbx_strand_id
1 'polypeptide(L)'
;MSKIEQIITEIEEYIDNCKFQPLSTSKIIVNKDEIDELLAELRLRTPDEIKKYQKIIANKDAILNDAKERAEAMVSEATAHINQLVSEHEIMQKAYEEANQIIEQAQAEAQGILDSATTEANDLRTRAMQYTDDILANVQSILSTGMDSFESAQNTMMTSLNSSLNVVVESRKELGGAEDEESVENGEDDNLSVDLL
;
A
#
# COMPACT_ATOMS: atom_id res chain seq x y z
N MET A 1 59.66 -50.50 16.54
CA MET A 1 61.10 -50.36 16.24
C MET A 1 61.29 -50.45 14.74
N SER A 2 62.06 -49.54 14.16
CA SER A 2 62.45 -49.61 12.75
C SER A 2 63.33 -50.84 12.51
N LYS A 3 63.34 -51.35 11.28
CA LYS A 3 64.28 -52.40 10.87
C LYS A 3 65.73 -51.96 10.95
N ILE A 4 66.01 -50.65 10.85
CA ILE A 4 67.33 -50.09 11.15
C ILE A 4 67.66 -50.25 12.63
N GLU A 5 66.73 -49.89 13.52
CA GLU A 5 66.94 -50.00 14.97
C GLU A 5 67.22 -51.45 15.38
N GLN A 6 66.53 -52.42 14.77
CA GLN A 6 66.77 -53.84 15.03
C GLN A 6 68.19 -54.29 14.67
N ILE A 7 68.72 -53.90 13.50
CA ILE A 7 70.08 -54.27 13.08
C ILE A 7 71.14 -53.55 13.92
N ILE A 8 70.89 -52.30 14.31
CA ILE A 8 71.78 -51.58 15.23
C ILE A 8 71.85 -52.33 16.57
N THR A 9 70.72 -52.72 17.13
CA THR A 9 70.69 -53.52 18.37
C THR A 9 71.39 -54.87 18.20
N GLU A 10 71.22 -55.54 17.05
CA GLU A 10 71.92 -56.80 16.74
C GLU A 10 73.45 -56.61 16.68
N ILE A 11 73.92 -55.50 16.10
CA ILE A 11 75.35 -55.15 16.08
C ILE A 11 75.86 -54.81 17.48
N GLU A 12 75.09 -54.05 18.27
CA GLU A 12 75.43 -53.72 19.66
C GLU A 12 75.54 -54.99 20.52
N GLU A 13 74.56 -55.90 20.42
CA GLU A 13 74.57 -57.18 21.12
C GLU A 13 75.73 -58.08 20.66
N TYR A 14 76.05 -58.10 19.36
CA TYR A 14 77.20 -58.85 18.85
C TYR A 14 78.53 -58.32 19.41
N ILE A 15 78.70 -57.00 19.46
CA ILE A 15 79.88 -56.34 20.02
C ILE A 15 80.03 -56.63 21.52
N ASP A 16 78.92 -56.57 22.28
CA ASP A 16 78.91 -56.84 23.72
C ASP A 16 79.26 -58.29 24.06
N ASN A 17 78.97 -59.24 23.17
CA ASN A 17 79.29 -60.66 23.33
C ASN A 17 80.70 -61.05 22.84
N CYS A 18 81.46 -60.13 22.25
CA CYS A 18 82.81 -60.41 21.77
C CYS A 18 83.81 -60.57 22.92
N LYS A 19 84.80 -61.46 22.74
CA LYS A 19 85.84 -61.69 23.75
C LYS A 19 86.87 -60.57 23.73
N PHE A 20 87.29 -60.13 24.91
CA PHE A 20 88.43 -59.22 25.05
C PHE A 20 89.73 -59.88 24.60
N GLN A 21 90.60 -59.10 23.99
CA GLN A 21 91.94 -59.52 23.66
C GLN A 21 92.76 -59.74 24.96
N PRO A 22 93.59 -60.79 25.06
CA PRO A 22 94.40 -61.02 26.26
C PRO A 22 95.22 -59.78 26.64
N LEU A 23 95.19 -59.42 27.93
CA LEU A 23 95.85 -58.24 28.51
C LEU A 23 95.27 -56.87 28.08
N SER A 24 94.08 -56.83 27.48
CA SER A 24 93.38 -55.58 27.15
C SER A 24 91.98 -55.53 27.77
N THR A 25 91.61 -54.38 28.32
CA THR A 25 90.25 -54.09 28.84
C THR A 25 89.41 -53.28 27.86
N SER A 26 89.98 -52.89 26.71
CA SER A 26 89.34 -51.99 25.74
C SER A 26 89.34 -52.54 24.31
N LYS A 27 90.08 -53.60 24.03
CA LYS A 27 90.14 -54.23 22.70
C LYS A 27 89.39 -55.55 22.72
N ILE A 28 88.48 -55.71 21.77
CA ILE A 28 87.72 -56.93 21.51
C ILE A 28 88.25 -57.65 20.27
N ILE A 29 88.13 -58.97 20.26
CA ILE A 29 88.40 -59.82 19.10
C ILE A 29 87.07 -60.08 18.42
N VAL A 30 86.95 -59.66 17.17
CA VAL A 30 85.75 -59.80 16.35
C VAL A 30 85.99 -60.75 15.19
N ASN A 31 84.96 -61.51 14.80
CA ASN A 31 84.95 -62.16 13.51
C ASN A 31 84.65 -61.10 12.45
N LYS A 32 85.61 -60.90 11.54
CA LYS A 32 85.54 -59.89 10.50
C LYS A 32 84.39 -60.14 9.53
N ASP A 33 84.14 -61.39 9.15
CA ASP A 33 83.13 -61.72 8.14
C ASP A 33 81.72 -61.48 8.67
N GLU A 34 81.48 -61.79 9.95
CA GLU A 34 80.18 -61.64 10.62
C GLU A 34 79.81 -60.18 10.88
N ILE A 35 80.77 -59.33 11.31
CA ILE A 35 80.52 -57.90 11.47
C ILE A 35 80.40 -57.18 10.11
N ASP A 36 81.18 -57.61 9.11
CA ASP A 36 81.07 -57.07 7.75
C ASP A 36 79.69 -57.39 7.15
N GLU A 37 79.11 -58.56 7.42
CA GLU A 37 77.76 -58.95 6.99
C GLU A 37 76.67 -58.09 7.65
N LEU A 38 76.72 -57.92 8.98
CA LEU A 38 75.77 -57.07 9.71
C LEU A 38 75.83 -55.60 9.25
N LEU A 39 77.04 -55.06 9.04
CA LEU A 39 77.24 -53.70 8.54
C LEU A 39 76.79 -53.55 7.07
N ALA A 40 76.98 -54.59 6.25
CA ALA A 40 76.51 -54.60 4.87
C ALA A 40 74.97 -54.59 4.81
N GLU A 41 74.31 -55.37 5.67
CA GLU A 41 72.85 -55.36 5.76
C GLU A 41 72.33 -54.00 6.23
N LEU A 42 72.94 -53.41 7.27
CA LEU A 42 72.60 -52.07 7.74
C LEU A 42 72.73 -51.04 6.62
N ARG A 43 73.85 -51.08 5.86
CA ARG A 43 74.09 -50.20 4.72
C ARG A 43 73.08 -50.37 3.60
N LEU A 44 72.64 -51.60 3.33
CA LEU A 44 71.68 -51.89 2.28
C LEU A 44 70.28 -51.36 2.65
N ARG A 45 69.88 -51.49 3.92
CA ARG A 45 68.51 -51.19 4.37
C ARG A 45 68.31 -49.74 4.82
N THR A 46 69.38 -49.05 5.21
CA THR A 46 69.32 -47.65 5.65
C THR A 46 68.73 -46.69 4.60
N PRO A 47 69.16 -46.73 3.32
CA PRO A 47 68.64 -45.82 2.29
C PRO A 47 67.12 -45.95 2.06
N ASP A 48 66.60 -47.17 2.12
CA ASP A 48 65.18 -47.45 1.84
C ASP A 48 64.27 -46.98 2.98
N GLU A 49 64.68 -47.19 4.23
CA GLU A 49 63.98 -46.66 5.41
C GLU A 49 64.01 -45.12 5.42
N ILE A 50 65.15 -44.49 5.12
CA ILE A 50 65.23 -43.01 5.00
C ILE A 50 64.28 -42.50 3.91
N LYS A 51 64.27 -43.10 2.71
CA LYS A 51 63.32 -42.73 1.64
C LYS A 51 61.86 -42.89 2.08
N LYS A 52 61.54 -43.95 2.81
CA LYS A 52 60.20 -44.18 3.35
C LYS A 52 59.77 -43.08 4.32
N TYR A 53 60.66 -42.68 5.24
CA TYR A 53 60.38 -41.56 6.16
C TYR A 53 60.22 -40.23 5.43
N GLN A 54 61.10 -39.93 4.46
CA GLN A 54 60.98 -38.72 3.63
C GLN A 54 59.64 -38.68 2.88
N LYS A 55 59.18 -39.81 2.34
CA LYS A 55 57.86 -39.91 1.69
C LYS A 55 56.71 -39.68 2.66
N ILE A 56 56.80 -40.18 3.89
CA ILE A 56 55.79 -39.94 4.93
C ILE A 56 55.72 -38.45 5.28
N ILE A 57 56.87 -37.80 5.44
CA ILE A 57 56.93 -36.36 5.73
C ILE A 57 56.35 -35.55 4.57
N ALA A 58 56.76 -35.82 3.34
CA ALA A 58 56.23 -35.14 2.16
C ALA A 58 54.71 -35.33 2.01
N ASN A 59 54.20 -36.54 2.27
CA ASN A 59 52.77 -36.81 2.26
C ASN A 59 52.04 -36.06 3.37
N LYS A 60 52.60 -36.00 4.57
CA LYS A 60 52.03 -35.24 5.69
C LYS A 60 51.91 -33.76 5.35
N ASP A 61 52.96 -33.18 4.78
CA ASP A 61 52.96 -31.76 4.40
C ASP A 61 51.96 -31.49 3.28
N ALA A 62 51.86 -32.40 2.30
CA ALA A 62 50.84 -32.32 1.25
C ALA A 62 49.42 -32.38 1.81
N ILE A 63 49.15 -33.30 2.74
CA ILE A 63 47.83 -33.42 3.41
C ILE A 63 47.52 -32.15 4.22
N LEU A 64 48.49 -31.62 4.96
CA LEU A 64 48.29 -30.40 5.76
C LEU A 64 48.00 -29.19 4.88
N ASN A 65 48.68 -29.06 3.74
CA ASN A 65 48.44 -27.96 2.80
C ASN A 65 47.07 -28.11 2.11
N ASP A 66 46.70 -29.30 1.63
CA ASP A 66 45.37 -29.56 1.06
C ASP A 66 44.25 -29.30 2.09
N ALA A 67 44.45 -29.70 3.34
CA ALA A 67 43.49 -29.42 4.41
C ALA A 67 43.35 -27.90 4.69
N LYS A 68 44.45 -27.15 4.67
CA LYS A 68 44.43 -25.69 4.83
C LYS A 68 43.72 -25.01 3.67
N GLU A 69 44.06 -25.39 2.44
CA GLU A 69 43.45 -24.81 1.23
C GLU A 69 41.95 -25.06 1.20
N ARG A 70 41.49 -26.27 1.55
CA ARG A 70 40.06 -26.58 1.67
C ARG A 70 39.38 -25.80 2.79
N ALA A 71 40.03 -25.62 3.94
CA ALA A 71 39.48 -24.83 5.02
C ALA A 71 39.33 -23.36 4.62
N GLU A 72 40.34 -22.79 3.96
CA GLU A 72 40.29 -21.41 3.43
C GLU A 72 39.21 -21.26 2.36
N ALA A 73 39.09 -22.23 1.45
CA ALA A 73 38.03 -22.24 0.44
C ALA A 73 36.63 -22.30 1.07
N MET A 74 36.43 -23.16 2.07
CA MET A 74 35.16 -23.28 2.79
C MET A 74 34.79 -21.99 3.53
N VAL A 75 35.75 -21.35 4.20
CA VAL A 75 35.52 -20.07 4.89
C VAL A 75 35.18 -18.97 3.89
N SER A 76 35.87 -18.92 2.75
CA SER A 76 35.59 -17.97 1.68
C SER A 76 34.19 -18.14 1.10
N GLU A 77 33.80 -19.38 0.79
CA GLU A 77 32.47 -19.71 0.27
C GLU A 77 31.36 -19.36 1.28
N ALA A 78 31.54 -19.73 2.55
CA ALA A 78 30.58 -19.40 3.61
C ALA A 78 30.43 -17.88 3.78
N THR A 79 31.53 -17.13 3.72
CA THR A 79 31.51 -15.67 3.82
C THR A 79 30.79 -15.04 2.63
N ALA A 80 31.05 -15.52 1.42
CA ALA A 80 30.35 -15.07 0.20
C ALA A 80 28.85 -15.34 0.30
N HIS A 81 28.45 -16.53 0.77
CA HIS A 81 27.05 -16.89 0.95
C HIS A 81 26.34 -16.03 2.00
N ILE A 82 26.99 -15.77 3.14
CA ILE A 82 26.47 -14.86 4.18
C ILE A 82 26.27 -13.46 3.63
N ASN A 83 27.26 -12.91 2.90
CA ASN A 83 27.15 -11.59 2.31
C ASN A 83 26.00 -11.50 1.30
N GLN A 84 25.79 -12.55 0.50
CA GLN A 84 24.66 -12.62 -0.42
C GLN A 84 23.33 -12.62 0.35
N LEU A 85 23.19 -13.45 1.39
CA LEU A 85 21.97 -13.52 2.21
C LEU A 85 21.65 -12.19 2.89
N VAL A 86 22.67 -11.50 3.44
CA VAL A 86 22.51 -10.17 4.05
C VAL A 86 22.06 -9.16 2.99
N SER A 87 22.71 -9.15 1.82
CA SER A 87 22.31 -8.26 0.72
C SER A 87 20.88 -8.52 0.26
N GLU A 88 20.48 -9.79 0.08
CA GLU A 88 19.11 -10.14 -0.28
C GLU A 88 18.10 -9.71 0.79
N HIS A 89 18.45 -9.88 2.08
CA HIS A 89 17.61 -9.44 3.18
C HIS A 89 17.47 -7.92 3.25
N GLU A 90 18.55 -7.16 3.04
CA GLU A 90 18.52 -5.69 2.97
C GLU A 90 17.68 -5.19 1.79
N ILE A 91 17.83 -5.81 0.62
CA ILE A 91 17.00 -5.51 -0.56
C ILE A 91 15.53 -5.77 -0.24
N MET A 92 15.23 -6.90 0.41
CA MET A 92 13.87 -7.26 0.78
C MET A 92 13.30 -6.28 1.82
N GLN A 93 14.06 -5.88 2.84
CA GLN A 93 13.61 -4.88 3.81
C GLN A 93 13.29 -3.55 3.13
N LYS A 94 14.18 -3.05 2.26
CA LYS A 94 13.92 -1.82 1.49
C LYS A 94 12.69 -1.95 0.60
N ALA A 95 12.51 -3.09 -0.06
CA ALA A 95 11.32 -3.33 -0.88
C ALA A 95 10.03 -3.32 -0.05
N TYR A 96 10.05 -3.85 1.19
CA TYR A 96 8.91 -3.76 2.11
C TYR A 96 8.63 -2.32 2.57
N GLU A 97 9.68 -1.55 2.88
CA GLU A 97 9.55 -0.13 3.24
C GLU A 97 8.95 0.68 2.08
N GLU A 98 9.48 0.52 0.87
CA GLU A 98 8.95 1.18 -0.33
C GLU A 98 7.51 0.76 -0.61
N ALA A 99 7.18 -0.53 -0.48
CA ALA A 99 5.82 -1.01 -0.67
C ALA A 99 4.84 -0.38 0.33
N ASN A 100 5.23 -0.30 1.61
CA ASN A 100 4.40 0.33 2.63
C ASN A 100 4.21 1.83 2.36
N GLN A 101 5.27 2.53 1.94
CA GLN A 101 5.18 3.95 1.56
C GLN A 101 4.23 4.15 0.38
N ILE A 102 4.28 3.30 -0.65
CA ILE A 102 3.37 3.36 -1.79
C ILE A 102 1.93 3.14 -1.34
N ILE A 103 1.68 2.18 -0.45
CA ILE A 103 0.34 1.91 0.09
C ILE A 103 -0.18 3.12 0.88
N GLU A 104 0.63 3.69 1.77
CA GLU A 104 0.26 4.87 2.55
C GLU A 104 -0.04 6.07 1.65
N GLN A 105 0.82 6.31 0.65
CA GLN A 105 0.61 7.38 -0.32
C GLN A 105 -0.67 7.16 -1.13
N ALA A 106 -0.90 5.95 -1.65
CA ALA A 106 -2.10 5.64 -2.41
C ALA A 106 -3.36 5.79 -1.54
N GLN A 107 -3.30 5.41 -0.27
CA GLN A 107 -4.42 5.57 0.67
C GLN A 107 -4.69 7.06 0.96
N ALA A 108 -3.65 7.86 1.17
CA ALA A 108 -3.78 9.30 1.37
C ALA A 108 -4.35 10.01 0.14
N GLU A 109 -3.88 9.65 -1.06
CA GLU A 109 -4.40 10.17 -2.33
C GLU A 109 -5.87 9.78 -2.53
N ALA A 110 -6.23 8.51 -2.30
CA ALA A 110 -7.60 8.04 -2.39
C ALA A 110 -8.53 8.79 -1.42
N GLN A 111 -8.09 9.01 -0.17
CA GLN A 111 -8.85 9.80 0.80
C GLN A 111 -9.02 11.24 0.33
N GLY A 112 -7.97 11.86 -0.19
CA GLY A 112 -8.04 13.23 -0.73
C GLY A 112 -9.01 13.35 -1.91
N ILE A 113 -9.08 12.35 -2.78
CA ILE A 113 -10.05 12.30 -3.88
C ILE A 113 -11.48 12.19 -3.33
N LEU A 114 -11.72 11.33 -2.36
CA LEU A 114 -13.05 11.16 -1.75
C LEU A 114 -13.53 12.44 -1.05
N ASP A 115 -12.65 13.11 -0.31
CA ASP A 115 -12.96 14.35 0.39
C ASP A 115 -13.25 15.48 -0.60
N SER A 116 -12.47 15.58 -1.67
CA SER A 116 -12.68 16.56 -2.74
C SER A 116 -14.00 16.31 -3.46
N ALA A 117 -14.26 15.07 -3.87
CA ALA A 117 -15.50 14.68 -4.54
C ALA A 117 -16.74 14.93 -3.65
N THR A 118 -16.64 14.67 -2.35
CA THR A 118 -17.72 14.95 -1.39
C THR A 118 -17.98 16.44 -1.25
N THR A 119 -16.91 17.24 -1.20
CA THR A 119 -17.02 18.71 -1.13
C THR A 119 -17.65 19.27 -2.39
N GLU A 120 -17.20 18.85 -3.56
CA GLU A 120 -17.74 19.25 -4.86
C GLU A 120 -19.22 18.85 -5.01
N ALA A 121 -19.59 17.63 -4.60
CA ALA A 121 -20.98 17.17 -4.65
C ALA A 121 -21.89 18.01 -3.76
N ASN A 122 -21.43 18.37 -2.55
CA ASN A 122 -22.19 19.22 -1.63
C ASN A 122 -22.33 20.65 -2.14
N ASP A 123 -21.27 21.20 -2.74
CA ASP A 123 -21.29 22.53 -3.34
C ASP A 123 -22.23 22.57 -4.56
N LEU A 124 -22.15 21.57 -5.45
CA LEU A 124 -23.07 21.43 -6.57
C LEU A 124 -24.53 21.33 -6.11
N ARG A 125 -24.79 20.50 -5.09
CA ARG A 125 -26.13 20.37 -4.50
C ARG A 125 -26.65 21.71 -3.98
N THR A 126 -25.81 22.45 -3.27
CA THR A 126 -26.17 23.76 -2.71
C THR A 126 -26.49 24.76 -3.82
N ARG A 127 -25.65 24.83 -4.86
CA ARG A 127 -25.88 25.69 -6.03
C ARG A 127 -27.16 25.32 -6.78
N ALA A 128 -27.43 24.02 -6.96
CA ALA A 128 -28.66 23.55 -7.60
C ALA A 128 -29.91 23.92 -6.77
N MET A 129 -29.83 23.82 -5.44
CA MET A 129 -30.92 24.24 -4.55
C MET A 129 -31.18 25.74 -4.63
N GLN A 130 -30.12 26.57 -4.58
CA GLN A 130 -30.23 28.02 -4.73
C GLN A 130 -30.83 28.40 -6.08
N TYR A 131 -30.34 27.82 -7.17
CA TYR A 131 -30.91 28.05 -8.49
C TYR A 131 -32.39 27.69 -8.56
N THR A 132 -32.78 26.56 -7.97
CA THR A 132 -34.19 26.14 -7.94
C THR A 132 -35.03 27.12 -7.11
N ASP A 133 -34.52 27.58 -5.97
CA ASP A 133 -35.17 28.57 -5.12
C ASP A 133 -35.37 29.91 -5.86
N ASP A 134 -34.36 30.39 -6.57
CA ASP A 134 -34.45 31.60 -7.40
C ASP A 134 -35.53 31.47 -8.48
N ILE A 135 -35.63 30.31 -9.14
CA ILE A 135 -36.69 30.04 -10.13
C ILE A 135 -38.06 30.03 -9.47
N LEU A 136 -38.20 29.37 -8.31
CA LEU A 136 -39.46 29.34 -7.57
C LEU A 136 -39.87 30.74 -7.08
N ALA A 137 -38.93 31.55 -6.62
CA ALA A 137 -39.18 32.94 -6.23
C ALA A 137 -39.67 33.78 -7.40
N ASN A 138 -39.09 33.60 -8.59
CA ASN A 138 -39.56 34.27 -9.81
C ASN A 138 -40.98 33.83 -10.19
N VAL A 139 -41.28 32.53 -10.15
CA VAL A 139 -42.62 31.99 -10.40
C VAL A 139 -43.63 32.55 -9.40
N GLN A 140 -43.28 32.58 -8.11
CA GLN A 140 -44.11 33.18 -7.07
C GLN A 140 -44.42 34.66 -7.36
N SER A 141 -43.42 35.44 -7.77
CA SER A 141 -43.58 36.86 -8.12
C SER A 141 -44.53 37.06 -9.30
N ILE A 142 -44.38 36.25 -10.36
CA ILE A 142 -45.27 36.29 -11.53
C ILE A 142 -46.71 35.95 -11.13
N LEU A 143 -46.90 34.90 -10.33
CA LEU A 143 -48.22 34.49 -9.85
C LEU A 143 -48.87 35.59 -8.99
N SER A 144 -48.13 36.18 -8.06
CA SER A 144 -48.62 37.29 -7.23
C SER A 144 -49.04 38.49 -8.09
N THR A 145 -48.19 38.91 -9.01
CA THR A 145 -48.48 40.03 -9.92
C THR A 145 -49.71 39.75 -10.80
N GLY A 146 -49.85 38.51 -11.27
CA GLY A 146 -51.01 38.06 -12.04
C GLY A 146 -52.30 38.07 -11.22
N MET A 147 -52.26 37.64 -9.96
CA MET A 147 -53.39 37.72 -9.03
C MET A 147 -53.81 39.17 -8.76
N ASP A 148 -52.86 40.06 -8.44
CA ASP A 148 -53.13 41.47 -8.17
C ASP A 148 -53.74 42.18 -9.40
N SER A 149 -53.24 41.85 -10.60
CA SER A 149 -53.76 42.37 -11.86
C SER A 149 -55.17 41.88 -12.15
N PHE A 150 -55.45 40.60 -11.87
CA PHE A 150 -56.78 40.01 -12.03
C PHE A 150 -57.80 40.62 -11.06
N GLU A 151 -57.44 40.77 -9.79
CA GLU A 151 -58.27 41.41 -8.78
C GLU A 151 -58.62 42.85 -9.18
N SER A 152 -57.62 43.61 -9.66
CA SER A 152 -57.81 44.98 -10.15
C SER A 152 -58.75 45.04 -11.36
N ALA A 153 -58.59 44.12 -12.32
CA ALA A 153 -59.46 44.03 -13.48
C ALA A 153 -60.90 43.65 -13.10
N GLN A 154 -61.08 42.69 -12.18
CA GLN A 154 -62.38 42.28 -11.66
C GLN A 154 -63.08 43.44 -10.94
N ASN A 155 -62.37 44.18 -10.07
CA ASN A 155 -62.91 45.35 -9.38
C ASN A 155 -63.35 46.44 -10.36
N THR A 156 -62.57 46.66 -11.42
CA THR A 156 -62.90 47.60 -12.49
C THR A 156 -64.15 47.16 -13.26
N MET A 157 -64.24 45.87 -13.62
CA MET A 157 -65.40 45.28 -14.30
C MET A 157 -66.67 45.35 -13.43
N MET A 158 -66.57 45.05 -12.13
CA MET A 158 -67.71 45.19 -11.22
C MET A 158 -68.17 46.63 -11.09
N THR A 159 -67.23 47.59 -11.06
CA THR A 159 -67.55 49.02 -11.02
C THR A 159 -68.27 49.46 -12.30
N SER A 160 -67.81 49.03 -13.48
CA SER A 160 -68.46 49.38 -14.75
C SER A 160 -69.84 48.74 -14.89
N LEU A 161 -70.00 47.46 -14.51
CA LEU A 161 -71.30 46.78 -14.51
C LEU A 161 -72.30 47.47 -13.56
N ASN A 162 -71.88 47.85 -12.36
CA ASN A 162 -72.73 48.62 -11.43
C ASN A 162 -73.12 49.98 -12.00
N SER A 163 -72.19 50.68 -12.67
CA SER A 163 -72.49 51.94 -13.35
C SER A 163 -73.49 51.76 -14.48
N SER A 164 -73.32 50.73 -15.33
CA SER A 164 -74.29 50.42 -16.40
C SER A 164 -75.66 50.04 -15.85
N LEU A 165 -75.70 49.29 -14.73
CA LEU A 165 -76.95 48.98 -14.04
C LEU A 165 -77.65 50.24 -13.53
N ASN A 166 -76.90 51.16 -12.90
CA ASN A 166 -77.44 52.44 -12.43
C ASN A 166 -78.02 53.26 -13.59
N VAL A 167 -77.32 53.37 -14.72
CA VAL A 167 -77.83 54.06 -15.92
C VAL A 167 -79.15 53.43 -16.39
N VAL A 168 -79.23 52.10 -16.48
CA VAL A 168 -80.48 51.42 -16.87
C VAL A 168 -81.61 51.69 -15.88
N VAL A 169 -81.32 51.70 -14.57
CA VAL A 169 -82.30 52.02 -13.52
C VAL A 169 -82.81 53.46 -13.67
N GLU A 170 -81.90 54.42 -13.89
CA GLU A 170 -82.24 55.82 -14.13
C GLU A 170 -83.08 56.00 -15.40
N SER A 171 -82.64 55.42 -16.54
CA SER A 171 -83.40 55.47 -17.79
C SER A 171 -84.79 54.85 -17.68
N ARG A 172 -84.94 53.75 -16.91
CA ARG A 172 -86.26 53.15 -16.64
C ARG A 172 -87.15 54.07 -15.80
N LYS A 173 -86.58 54.80 -14.84
CA LYS A 173 -87.31 55.76 -14.01
C LYS A 173 -87.81 56.94 -14.85
N GLU A 174 -86.98 57.45 -15.76
CA GLU A 174 -87.36 58.53 -16.69
C GLU A 174 -88.46 58.09 -17.66
N LEU A 175 -88.37 56.88 -18.23
CA LEU A 175 -89.41 56.34 -19.12
C LEU A 175 -90.75 56.09 -18.41
N GLY A 176 -90.72 55.74 -17.13
CA GLY A 176 -91.93 55.57 -16.30
C GLY A 176 -92.55 56.89 -15.81
N GLY A 177 -91.91 58.03 -16.06
CA GLY A 177 -92.35 59.36 -15.61
C GLY A 177 -92.97 60.23 -16.72
N ALA A 178 -93.22 59.67 -17.91
CA ALA A 178 -93.75 60.38 -19.08
C ALA A 178 -95.23 60.07 -19.40
N GLU A 179 -96.00 59.60 -18.42
CA GLU A 179 -97.46 59.56 -18.47
C GLU A 179 -98.02 60.29 -17.25
N ASP A 180 -97.99 61.61 -17.30
CA ASP A 180 -98.98 62.50 -16.69
C ASP A 180 -98.70 63.91 -17.19
N GLU A 181 -99.41 64.33 -18.23
CA GLU A 181 -100.01 65.66 -18.35
C GLU A 181 -100.65 65.82 -19.75
N GLU A 182 -101.95 65.60 -19.84
CA GLU A 182 -102.92 66.69 -20.10
C GLU A 182 -104.33 66.13 -20.34
N SER A 183 -105.26 66.43 -19.44
CA SER A 183 -106.55 66.99 -19.86
C SER A 183 -107.36 67.60 -18.71
N VAL A 184 -107.47 68.92 -18.79
CA VAL A 184 -108.71 69.70 -18.69
C VAL A 184 -109.35 69.88 -17.30
N GLU A 185 -109.10 71.06 -16.75
CA GLU A 185 -110.09 72.10 -16.42
C GLU A 185 -111.40 71.64 -15.73
N ASN A 186 -111.50 72.00 -14.45
CA ASN A 186 -112.72 71.95 -13.64
C ASN A 186 -113.86 72.77 -14.28
N GLY A 187 -114.91 72.09 -14.74
CA GLY A 187 -116.24 72.65 -14.90
C GLY A 187 -117.08 72.40 -13.63
N GLU A 188 -117.82 73.43 -13.24
CA GLU A 188 -118.63 73.55 -12.01
C GLU A 188 -119.59 72.38 -11.71
N ASP A 189 -119.82 72.21 -10.41
CA ASP A 189 -120.99 71.68 -9.70
C ASP A 189 -122.16 71.17 -10.55
N ASP A 190 -122.56 69.90 -10.35
CA ASP A 190 -123.84 69.68 -9.69
C ASP A 190 -123.95 68.30 -9.02
N ASN A 191 -124.62 68.34 -7.88
CA ASN A 191 -124.95 67.29 -6.91
C ASN A 191 -125.87 66.19 -7.49
N LEU A 192 -125.72 64.92 -7.09
CA LEU A 192 -126.85 64.08 -6.65
C LEU A 192 -126.45 62.71 -6.04
N SER A 193 -126.79 62.56 -4.76
CA SER A 193 -127.30 61.36 -4.04
C SER A 193 -126.71 59.96 -4.26
N VAL A 194 -126.15 59.41 -3.18
CA VAL A 194 -126.68 58.24 -2.42
C VAL A 194 -127.61 57.28 -3.21
N ASP A 195 -127.24 56.00 -3.38
CA ASP A 195 -127.71 54.92 -2.50
C ASP A 195 -127.16 53.52 -2.86
N LEU A 196 -127.19 52.65 -1.86
CA LEU A 196 -126.94 51.21 -1.89
C LEU A 196 -127.89 50.44 -2.84
N LEU A 197 -127.36 49.43 -3.53
CA LEU A 197 -127.76 48.01 -3.43
C LEU A 197 -126.80 47.11 -4.20
#